data_AF-A0A2N2XSE0-F1
#
_entry.id   AF-A0A2N2XSE0-F1
#
_cell.length_a   1.000
_cell.length_b   1.000
_cell.length_c   1.000
_cell.angle_alpha   90.00
_cell.angle_beta   90.00
_cell.angle_gamma   90.00
#
_symmetry.space_group_name_H-M   'P 1'
#
loop_
_entity.id
_entity.type
_entity.pdbx_description
1 polymer ?
#
loop_
_entity_poly.entity_id
_entity_poly.type
_entity_poly.pdbx_seq_one_letter_code
_entity_poly.pdbx_strand_id
1 'polypeptide(L)'
;MKTIILIIGLLMTGIILKASEPEVIFPDNVKKHISSINVYPEQAFKYNIEGYVDVVFKVTEKGLLKVEEYFGTDQTLSDYVLESLSDVRMCPYDLSVGKKYKVRYSFNLL
;
A
#
# COMPACT_ATOMS: atom_id res chain seq x y z
N MET A 1 -58.90 32.96 4.24
CA MET A 1 -58.41 32.13 5.37
C MET A 1 -57.37 31.15 4.84
N LYS A 2 -56.16 31.21 5.41
CA LYS A 2 -55.21 30.10 5.60
C LYS A 2 -54.54 29.49 4.35
N THR A 3 -53.35 29.99 4.00
CA THR A 3 -52.04 29.31 4.14
C THR A 3 -51.80 28.21 3.09
N ILE A 4 -50.91 28.47 2.10
CA ILE A 4 -50.25 27.42 1.33
C ILE A 4 -48.74 27.59 1.48
N ILE A 5 -48.11 26.47 1.80
CA ILE A 5 -46.83 26.30 2.48
C ILE A 5 -45.68 26.37 1.47
N LEU A 6 -44.64 27.10 1.83
CA LEU A 6 -43.34 27.16 1.19
C LEU A 6 -42.63 25.79 1.35
N ILE A 7 -42.42 25.05 0.28
CA ILE A 7 -41.49 23.91 0.27
C ILE A 7 -40.44 24.20 -0.80
N ILE A 8 -39.46 25.02 -0.43
CA ILE A 8 -38.20 25.09 -1.15
C ILE A 8 -37.49 23.78 -0.83
N GLY A 9 -37.63 22.80 -1.73
CA GLY A 9 -36.88 21.56 -1.67
C GLY A 9 -35.39 21.89 -1.73
N LEU A 10 -34.74 21.82 -0.57
CA LEU A 10 -33.29 21.86 -0.44
C LEU A 10 -32.77 20.65 -1.21
N LEU A 11 -32.33 20.88 -2.44
CA LEU A 11 -31.69 19.90 -3.30
C LEU A 11 -30.33 19.56 -2.66
N MET A 12 -30.35 18.69 -1.64
CA MET A 12 -29.17 18.05 -1.08
C MET A 12 -28.65 17.07 -2.13
N THR A 13 -28.01 17.64 -3.15
CA THR A 13 -27.10 16.90 -4.01
C THR A 13 -26.00 16.41 -3.08
N GLY A 14 -26.13 15.16 -2.65
CA GLY A 14 -25.03 14.45 -2.01
C GLY A 14 -23.87 14.51 -2.99
N ILE A 15 -22.86 15.30 -2.66
CA ILE A 15 -21.57 15.22 -3.32
C ILE A 15 -21.10 13.79 -3.03
N ILE A 16 -21.23 12.91 -4.01
CA ILE A 16 -20.58 11.61 -3.95
C ILE A 16 -19.09 11.94 -4.00
N LEU A 17 -18.46 12.02 -2.83
CA LEU A 17 -17.01 12.15 -2.71
C LEU A 17 -16.41 10.84 -3.22
N LYS A 18 -16.19 10.78 -4.53
CA LYS A 18 -15.43 9.69 -5.14
C LYS A 18 -13.96 10.05 -4.94
N ALA A 19 -13.32 9.44 -3.95
CA ALA A 19 -11.87 9.41 -3.89
C ALA A 19 -11.40 8.57 -5.08
N SER A 20 -10.97 9.20 -6.17
CA SER A 20 -10.11 8.50 -7.12
C SER A 20 -8.75 8.41 -6.45
N GLU A 21 -8.34 7.20 -6.07
CA GLU A 21 -6.93 6.99 -5.76
C GLU A 21 -6.13 7.41 -7.00
N PRO A 22 -5.13 8.30 -6.87
CA PRO A 22 -4.28 8.63 -7.99
C PRO A 22 -3.66 7.32 -8.46
N GLU A 23 -3.74 7.04 -9.77
CA GLU A 23 -3.09 5.90 -10.38
C GLU A 23 -1.59 6.07 -10.14
N VAL A 24 -1.08 5.44 -9.07
CA VAL A 24 0.35 5.46 -8.77
C VAL A 24 0.98 4.60 -9.85
N ILE A 25 1.44 5.25 -10.92
CA ILE A 25 2.34 4.64 -11.88
C ILE A 25 3.60 4.31 -11.09
N PHE A 26 3.68 3.07 -10.62
CA PHE A 26 4.89 2.54 -10.02
C PHE A 26 5.98 2.67 -11.07
N PRO A 27 7.02 3.48 -10.83
CA PRO A 27 8.15 3.51 -11.74
C PRO A 27 8.70 2.07 -11.87
N ASP A 28 9.08 1.65 -13.07
CA ASP A 28 9.39 0.24 -13.38
C ASP A 28 10.42 -0.39 -12.44
N ASN A 29 11.36 0.41 -11.95
CA ASN A 29 12.36 0.00 -10.97
C ASN A 29 11.78 -0.25 -9.58
N VAL A 30 10.84 0.58 -9.10
CA VAL A 30 10.14 0.35 -7.83
C VAL A 30 9.38 -0.97 -7.89
N LYS A 31 8.65 -1.20 -8.99
CA LYS A 31 7.95 -2.46 -9.24
C LYS A 31 8.92 -3.65 -9.24
N LYS A 32 10.06 -3.54 -9.90
CA LYS A 32 11.09 -4.60 -9.93
C LYS A 32 11.58 -4.98 -8.53
N HIS A 33 11.90 -3.99 -7.71
CA HIS A 33 12.39 -4.24 -6.34
C HIS A 33 11.30 -4.77 -5.40
N ILE A 34 10.05 -4.30 -5.56
CA ILE A 34 8.91 -4.87 -4.83
C ILE A 34 8.71 -6.34 -5.22
N SER A 35 8.72 -6.65 -6.52
CA SER A 35 8.49 -8.02 -7.00
C SER A 35 9.59 -8.99 -6.56
N SER A 36 10.82 -8.53 -6.31
CA SER A 36 11.87 -9.41 -5.78
C SER A 36 11.64 -9.87 -4.34
N ILE A 37 10.80 -9.18 -3.56
CA ILE A 37 10.49 -9.56 -2.17
C ILE A 37 9.41 -10.65 -2.11
N ASN A 38 8.67 -10.88 -3.20
CA ASN A 38 7.54 -11.82 -3.23
C ASN A 38 7.95 -13.31 -3.32
N VAL A 39 9.10 -13.66 -2.74
CA VAL A 39 9.55 -15.05 -2.55
C VAL A 39 8.92 -15.58 -1.26
N TYR A 40 8.44 -16.82 -1.28
CA TYR A 40 7.79 -17.43 -0.14
C TYR A 40 8.81 -17.71 0.98
N PRO A 41 8.60 -17.25 2.23
CA PRO A 41 9.55 -17.48 3.32
C PRO A 41 9.62 -18.96 3.67
N GLU A 42 10.82 -19.53 3.80
CA GLU A 42 11.00 -20.96 4.10
C GLU A 42 10.27 -21.40 5.37
N GLN A 43 10.30 -20.56 6.42
CA GLN A 43 9.60 -20.84 7.67
C GLN A 43 8.09 -20.88 7.47
N ALA A 44 7.53 -19.89 6.77
CA ALA A 44 6.10 -19.85 6.46
C ALA A 44 5.68 -21.06 5.63
N PHE A 45 6.49 -21.45 4.64
CA PHE A 45 6.24 -22.64 3.83
C PHE A 45 6.23 -23.92 4.67
N LYS A 46 7.23 -24.09 5.55
CA LYS A 46 7.34 -25.27 6.42
C LYS A 46 6.16 -25.43 7.38
N TYR A 47 5.58 -24.32 7.83
CA TYR A 47 4.46 -24.31 8.76
C TYR A 47 3.08 -24.11 8.09
N ASN A 48 3.03 -24.13 6.76
CA ASN A 48 1.81 -23.87 5.97
C ASN A 48 1.12 -22.54 6.33
N ILE A 49 1.89 -21.48 6.54
CA ILE A 49 1.38 -20.15 6.91
C ILE A 49 1.07 -19.35 5.65
N GLU A 50 -0.20 -19.13 5.38
CA GLU A 50 -0.69 -18.25 4.32
C GLU A 50 -1.11 -16.89 4.85
N GLY A 51 -1.18 -15.89 3.98
CA GLY A 51 -1.69 -14.59 4.36
C GLY A 51 -1.20 -13.45 3.48
N TYR A 52 -1.30 -12.23 4.03
CA TYR A 52 -0.81 -11.05 3.36
C TYR A 52 -0.22 -10.03 4.32
N VAL A 53 0.62 -9.16 3.77
CA VAL A 53 1.20 -8.01 4.45
C VAL A 53 0.98 -6.77 3.59
N ASP A 54 0.22 -5.82 4.12
CA ASP A 54 0.08 -4.47 3.57
C ASP A 54 1.17 -3.59 4.17
N VAL A 55 1.91 -2.86 3.32
CA VAL A 55 2.98 -1.96 3.74
C VAL A 55 2.84 -0.62 3.04
N VAL A 56 2.98 0.46 3.83
CA VAL A 56 3.17 1.82 3.34
C VAL A 56 4.61 2.23 3.63
N PHE A 57 5.35 2.61 2.59
CA PHE A 57 6.72 3.07 2.73
C PHE A 57 7.00 4.32 1.88
N LYS A 58 7.98 5.10 2.33
CA LYS A 58 8.51 6.27 1.63
C LYS A 58 9.92 5.99 1.13
N VAL A 59 10.21 6.32 -0.12
CA VAL A 59 11.60 6.33 -0.61
C VAL A 59 12.29 7.59 -0.11
N THR A 60 13.37 7.42 0.65
CA THR A 60 14.15 8.54 1.20
C THR A 60 15.07 9.15 0.15
N GLU A 61 15.57 10.36 0.42
CA GLU A 61 16.61 11.03 -0.41
C GLU A 61 17.89 10.20 -0.59
N LYS A 62 18.12 9.21 0.28
CA LYS A 62 19.25 8.28 0.20
C LYS A 62 18.92 7.00 -0.57
N GLY A 63 17.74 6.90 -1.18
CA GLY A 63 17.27 5.70 -1.86
C GLY A 63 16.85 4.55 -0.92
N LEU A 64 16.80 4.77 0.40
CA LEU A 64 16.31 3.76 1.36
C LEU A 64 14.79 3.73 1.38
N LEU A 65 14.21 2.56 1.59
CA LEU A 65 12.77 2.42 1.85
C LEU A 65 12.52 2.58 3.35
N LYS A 66 11.84 3.66 3.74
CA LYS A 66 11.40 3.88 5.12
C LYS A 66 9.96 3.44 5.25
N VAL A 67 9.72 2.34 5.97
CA VAL A 67 8.37 1.90 6.32
C VAL A 67 7.73 2.94 7.26
N GLU A 68 6.51 3.35 6.95
CA GLU A 68 5.72 4.27 7.76
C GLU A 68 4.59 3.53 8.49
N GLU A 69 3.92 2.61 7.80
CA GLU A 69 2.82 1.82 8.34
C GLU A 69 2.87 0.40 7.76
N TYR A 70 2.42 -0.60 8.52
CA TYR A 70 2.20 -1.94 8.02
C TYR A 70 1.08 -2.64 8.77
N PHE A 71 0.48 -3.62 8.11
CA PHE A 71 -0.49 -4.54 8.68
C PHE A 71 -0.26 -5.93 8.07
N GLY A 72 -0.13 -6.97 8.89
CA GLY A 72 0.02 -8.34 8.43
C GLY A 72 -0.93 -9.28 9.13
N THR A 73 -1.34 -10.32 8.42
CA THR A 73 -2.19 -11.39 8.98
C THR A 73 -1.42 -12.38 9.85
N ASP A 74 -0.10 -12.46 9.68
CA ASP A 74 0.81 -13.29 10.45
C ASP A 74 2.13 -12.53 10.73
N GLN A 75 2.71 -12.77 11.91
CA GLN A 75 3.93 -12.09 12.32
C GLN A 75 5.15 -12.55 11.52
N THR A 76 5.26 -13.84 11.20
CA THR A 76 6.38 -14.41 10.42
C THR A 76 6.46 -13.77 9.04
N LEU A 77 5.31 -13.60 8.39
CA LEU A 77 5.21 -12.94 7.09
C LEU A 77 5.56 -11.45 7.21
N SER A 78 5.09 -10.79 8.27
CA SER A 78 5.38 -9.37 8.53
C SER A 78 6.88 -9.14 8.72
N ASP A 79 7.53 -9.93 9.56
CA ASP A 79 8.96 -9.82 9.86
C ASP A 79 9.79 -10.01 8.58
N TYR A 80 9.47 -11.05 7.80
CA TYR A 80 10.15 -11.31 6.52
C TYR A 80 10.04 -10.12 5.55
N VAL A 81 8.84 -9.56 5.37
CA VAL A 81 8.63 -8.43 4.45
C VAL A 81 9.37 -7.19 4.93
N LEU A 82 9.32 -6.89 6.23
CA LEU A 82 10.00 -5.72 6.81
C LEU A 82 11.52 -5.83 6.73
N GLU A 83 12.08 -7.01 7.02
CA GLU A 83 13.51 -7.29 6.86
C GLU A 83 13.94 -7.14 5.40
N SER A 84 13.21 -7.77 4.48
CA SER A 84 13.50 -7.70 3.03
C SER A 84 13.44 -6.26 2.49
N LEU A 85 12.46 -5.46 2.92
CA LEU A 85 12.35 -4.04 2.54
C LEU A 85 13.53 -3.22 3.07
N SER A 86 14.06 -3.57 4.25
CA SER A 86 15.20 -2.88 4.86
C SER A 86 16.50 -3.06 4.08
N ASP A 87 16.61 -4.13 3.28
CA ASP A 87 17.76 -4.43 2.42
C ASP A 87 17.66 -3.78 1.03
N VAL A 88 16.47 -3.37 0.61
CA VAL A 88 16.29 -2.73 -0.69
C VAL A 88 16.98 -1.35 -0.71
N ARG A 89 17.68 -1.09 -1.82
CA ARG A 89 18.31 0.19 -2.14
C ARG A 89 17.83 0.65 -3.51
N MET A 90 17.13 1.78 -3.54
CA MET A 90 16.78 2.50 -4.75
C MET A 90 17.90 3.46 -5.15
N CYS A 91 17.94 3.88 -6.41
CA CYS A 91 18.83 4.95 -6.85
C CYS A 91 18.42 6.29 -6.23
N PRO A 92 19.31 7.03 -5.53
CA PRO A 92 19.00 8.32 -4.86
C PRO A 92 18.55 9.47 -5.78
N TYR A 93 18.60 9.28 -7.10
CA TYR A 93 18.21 10.29 -8.10
C TYR A 93 17.02 9.84 -8.95
N ASP A 94 16.37 8.76 -8.54
CA ASP A 94 15.21 8.24 -9.23
C ASP A 94 13.95 9.07 -8.92
N LEU A 95 13.01 9.06 -9.86
CA LEU A 95 11.70 9.70 -9.74
C LEU A 95 10.85 9.14 -8.59
N SER A 96 11.26 8.03 -7.97
CA SER A 96 10.62 7.46 -6.78
C SER A 96 10.99 8.16 -5.48
N VAL A 97 12.10 8.90 -5.44
CA VAL A 97 12.57 9.58 -4.22
C VAL A 97 11.52 10.57 -3.70
N GLY A 98 11.32 10.57 -2.38
CA GLY A 98 10.35 11.41 -1.69
C GLY A 98 8.90 10.93 -1.81
N LYS A 99 8.60 9.96 -2.69
CA LYS A 99 7.25 9.44 -2.88
C LYS A 99 6.92 8.34 -1.88
N LYS A 100 5.62 8.21 -1.61
CA LYS A 100 5.02 7.18 -0.78
C LYS A 100 4.35 6.13 -1.66
N TYR A 101 4.46 4.88 -1.24
CA TYR A 101 3.90 3.73 -1.94
C TYR A 101 3.17 2.84 -0.95
N LYS A 102 2.04 2.29 -1.39
CA LYS A 102 1.28 1.27 -0.67
C LYS A 102 1.31 -0.01 -1.49
N VAL A 103 1.70 -1.12 -0.85
CA VAL A 103 1.90 -2.41 -1.51
C VAL A 103 1.31 -3.52 -0.63
N ARG A 104 0.67 -4.50 -1.27
CA ARG A 104 0.28 -5.76 -0.64
C ARG A 104 1.17 -6.89 -1.13
N TYR A 105 1.80 -7.62 -0.21
CA TYR A 105 2.46 -8.89 -0.46
C TYR A 105 1.50 -10.01 -0.07
N SER A 106 1.26 -10.97 -0.97
CA SER A 106 0.31 -12.07 -0.72
C SER A 106 1.04 -13.40 -0.86
N PHE A 107 0.94 -14.23 0.17
CA PHE A 107 1.60 -15.53 0.28
C PHE A 107 0.51 -16.61 0.33
N ASN A 108 0.36 -17.32 -0.79
CA ASN A 108 -0.60 -18.42 -0.93
C ASN A 108 0.18 -19.67 -1.35
N LEU A 109 -0.10 -20.80 -0.72
CA LEU A 109 0.41 -22.10 -1.11
C LEU A 109 -0.34 -22.53 -2.37
N LEU A 110 0.42 -22.85 -3.42
CA LEU A 110 -0.11 -23.32 -4.70
C LEU A 110 -0.41 -24.83 -4.67
#